data_AF-A0A0Q6WBB8-F1
#
_entry.id   AF-A0A0Q6WBB8-F1
#
_cell.length_a   1.000
_cell.length_b   1.000
_cell.length_c   1.000
_cell.angle_alpha   90.00
_cell.angle_beta   90.00
_cell.angle_gamma   90.00
#
_symmetry.space_group_name_H-M   'P 1'
#
loop_
_entity.id
_entity.type
_entity.pdbx_description
1 polymer ?
#
loop_
_entity_poly.entity_id
_entity_poly.type
_entity_poly.pdbx_seq_one_letter_code
_entity_poly.pdbx_strand_id
1 'polypeptide(L)'
;MLLTSLLLGLSIISAWCPPVRVAGRGVPPWMFLLAATLASATWHGLADVRGVAAVAVLVVAAQASLAVHGRWPRALLTAFAAALALALGLRLVPGFVPIVWVPDLRLSPDADPFRFTAHVDPGAAGLVLLACYAPRCLTAAHWRATFASAWPVMVATTVAVIGLAWGIGHVHPDFKWPWFAAAFLAKMLLWTCVMEEAFFRGLLQERLMRVPALARGPGLALAVGVPAGLFGLAHAAGGWAYVGLATLAGVGYGIAYARTRRIEAAIATHFVLNAVHFVAFTYPRVAAG
;
A
#
# COMPACT_ATOMS: atom_id res chain seq x y z
N MET A 1 -20.39 -1.32 9.17
CA MET A 1 -18.93 -1.06 9.36
C MET A 1 -18.06 -2.26 9.03
N LEU A 2 -18.24 -3.43 9.67
CA LEU A 2 -17.48 -4.65 9.34
C LEU A 2 -17.69 -5.08 7.88
N LEU A 3 -18.94 -5.08 7.40
CA LEU A 3 -19.29 -5.38 6.01
C LEU A 3 -18.51 -4.52 5.01
N THR A 4 -18.42 -3.20 5.25
CA THR A 4 -17.67 -2.27 4.40
C THR A 4 -16.19 -2.65 4.31
N SER A 5 -15.59 -3.02 5.45
CA SER A 5 -14.19 -3.47 5.48
C SER A 5 -14.02 -4.80 4.73
N LEU A 6 -14.91 -5.76 4.95
CA LEU A 6 -14.88 -7.05 4.24
C LEU A 6 -15.03 -6.87 2.72
N LEU A 7 -15.99 -6.06 2.27
CA LEU A 7 -16.20 -5.78 0.85
C LEU A 7 -14.97 -5.12 0.21
N LEU A 8 -14.32 -4.19 0.91
CA LEU A 8 -13.11 -3.53 0.41
C LEU A 8 -11.93 -4.51 0.32
N GLY A 9 -11.73 -5.34 1.35
CA GLY A 9 -10.70 -6.38 1.34
C GLY A 9 -10.92 -7.40 0.22
N LEU A 10 -12.16 -7.86 0.04
CA LEU A 10 -12.54 -8.74 -1.07
C LEU A 10 -12.35 -8.05 -2.42
N SER A 11 -12.66 -6.76 -2.53
CA SER A 11 -12.44 -5.98 -3.74
C SER A 11 -10.96 -5.96 -4.14
N ILE A 12 -10.07 -5.72 -3.16
CA ILE A 12 -8.61 -5.76 -3.34
C ILE A 12 -8.15 -7.15 -3.78
N ILE A 13 -8.55 -8.20 -3.08
CA ILE A 13 -8.19 -9.59 -3.43
C ILE A 13 -8.69 -9.96 -4.84
N SER A 14 -9.88 -9.49 -5.22
CA SER A 14 -10.46 -9.79 -6.52
C SER A 14 -9.73 -9.11 -7.69
N ALA A 15 -8.78 -8.20 -7.43
CA ALA A 15 -7.91 -7.67 -8.47
C ALA A 15 -7.15 -8.81 -9.18
N TRP A 16 -6.78 -9.89 -8.46
CA TRP A 16 -6.09 -11.04 -9.03
C TRP A 16 -7.00 -12.03 -9.80
N CYS A 17 -8.31 -11.82 -9.77
CA CYS A 17 -9.26 -12.68 -10.47
C CYS A 17 -9.41 -12.31 -11.95
N PRO A 18 -9.72 -13.29 -12.83
CA PRO A 18 -10.04 -13.00 -14.23
C PRO A 18 -11.34 -12.16 -14.34
N PRO A 19 -11.49 -11.34 -15.40
CA PRO A 19 -12.72 -10.61 -15.65
C PRO A 19 -13.93 -11.54 -15.82
N VAL A 20 -15.08 -11.11 -15.30
CA VAL A 20 -16.37 -11.79 -15.47
C VAL A 20 -17.07 -11.24 -16.71
N ARG A 21 -17.75 -12.11 -17.47
CA ARG A 21 -18.52 -11.68 -18.64
C ARG A 21 -19.88 -11.13 -18.21
N VAL A 22 -20.13 -9.86 -18.51
CA VAL A 22 -21.41 -9.18 -18.29
C VAL A 22 -21.86 -8.55 -19.60
N ALA A 23 -23.01 -8.97 -20.13
CA ALA A 23 -23.54 -8.50 -21.42
C ALA A 23 -22.50 -8.53 -22.56
N GLY A 24 -21.70 -9.61 -22.62
CA GLY A 24 -20.65 -9.78 -23.63
C GLY A 24 -19.34 -9.02 -23.38
N ARG A 25 -19.25 -8.16 -22.35
CA ARG A 25 -18.04 -7.43 -21.98
C ARG A 25 -17.36 -8.07 -20.76
N GLY A 26 -16.03 -8.14 -20.78
CA GLY A 26 -15.25 -8.57 -19.61
C GLY A 26 -15.10 -7.43 -18.61
N VAL A 27 -15.74 -7.55 -17.45
CA VAL A 27 -15.66 -6.56 -16.36
C VAL A 27 -14.92 -7.19 -15.18
N PRO A 28 -13.88 -6.54 -14.64
CA PRO A 28 -13.14 -7.11 -13.52
C PRO A 28 -13.98 -7.06 -12.22
N PRO A 29 -13.98 -8.13 -11.40
CA PRO A 29 -14.87 -8.23 -10.23
C PRO A 29 -14.72 -7.11 -9.21
N TRP A 30 -13.51 -6.55 -9.06
CA TRP A 30 -13.21 -5.48 -8.11
C TRP A 30 -14.07 -4.24 -8.34
N MET A 31 -14.53 -3.97 -9.57
CA MET A 31 -15.39 -2.81 -9.83
C MET A 31 -16.75 -2.96 -9.16
N PHE A 32 -17.35 -4.15 -9.21
CA PHE A 32 -18.62 -4.44 -8.54
C PHE A 32 -18.46 -4.42 -7.02
N LEU A 33 -17.38 -5.02 -6.51
CA LEU A 33 -17.10 -5.06 -5.08
C LEU A 33 -16.72 -3.67 -4.52
N LEU A 34 -16.04 -2.83 -5.29
CA LEU A 34 -15.79 -1.44 -4.94
C LEU A 34 -17.09 -0.63 -4.92
N ALA A 35 -17.97 -0.80 -5.92
CA ALA A 35 -19.28 -0.15 -5.91
C ALA A 35 -20.11 -0.58 -4.68
N ALA A 36 -20.13 -1.87 -4.35
CA ALA A 36 -20.78 -2.40 -3.14
C ALA A 36 -20.12 -1.86 -1.85
N THR A 37 -18.79 -1.71 -1.83
CA THR A 37 -18.06 -1.09 -0.73
C THR A 37 -18.51 0.35 -0.52
N LEU A 38 -18.58 1.15 -1.59
CA LEU A 38 -19.00 2.55 -1.51
C LEU A 38 -20.46 2.68 -1.09
N ALA A 39 -21.36 1.83 -1.60
CA ALA A 39 -22.75 1.80 -1.18
C ALA A 39 -22.91 1.38 0.30
N SER A 40 -22.12 0.41 0.76
CA SER A 40 -22.09 0.04 2.17
C SER A 40 -21.51 1.17 3.03
N ALA A 41 -20.46 1.84 2.56
CA ALA A 41 -19.84 2.96 3.26
C ALA A 41 -20.81 4.13 3.42
N THR A 42 -21.55 4.51 2.36
CA THR A 42 -22.57 5.57 2.45
C THR A 42 -23.71 5.19 3.36
N TRP A 43 -24.21 3.95 3.27
CA TRP A 43 -25.26 3.43 4.14
C TRP A 43 -24.87 3.51 5.63
N HIS A 44 -23.61 3.24 5.95
CA HIS A 44 -23.09 3.31 7.32
C HIS A 44 -22.55 4.70 7.73
N GLY A 45 -22.71 5.74 6.90
CA GLY A 45 -22.18 7.08 7.17
C GLY A 45 -20.64 7.16 7.20
N LEU A 46 -19.95 6.18 6.63
CA LEU A 46 -18.48 6.13 6.54
C LEU A 46 -17.94 6.92 5.33
N ALA A 47 -18.78 7.15 4.34
CA ALA A 47 -18.47 8.00 3.19
C ALA A 47 -19.68 8.86 2.83
N ASP A 48 -19.46 10.13 2.47
CA ASP A 48 -20.49 11.00 1.91
C ASP A 48 -20.37 11.09 0.37
N VAL A 49 -21.21 11.92 -0.24
CA VAL A 49 -21.21 12.12 -1.70
C VAL A 49 -19.87 12.63 -2.25
N ARG A 50 -19.12 13.44 -1.48
CA ARG A 50 -17.81 13.96 -1.90
C ARG A 50 -16.78 12.85 -1.92
N GLY A 51 -16.78 11.99 -0.89
CA GLY A 51 -15.89 10.83 -0.83
C GLY A 51 -16.16 9.85 -1.96
N VAL A 52 -17.43 9.51 -2.22
CA VAL A 52 -17.82 8.64 -3.34
C VAL A 52 -17.43 9.25 -4.69
N ALA A 53 -17.69 10.54 -4.89
CA ALA A 53 -17.32 11.24 -6.11
C ALA A 53 -15.80 11.22 -6.34
N ALA A 54 -14.99 11.44 -5.31
CA ALA A 54 -13.54 11.39 -5.41
C ALA A 54 -13.02 10.01 -5.86
N VAL A 55 -13.56 8.92 -5.28
CA VAL A 55 -13.19 7.55 -5.70
C VAL A 55 -13.65 7.27 -7.13
N ALA A 56 -14.86 7.70 -7.52
CA ALA A 56 -15.37 7.53 -8.87
C ALA A 56 -14.51 8.29 -9.89
N VAL A 57 -14.13 9.54 -9.59
CA VAL A 57 -13.22 10.35 -10.42
C VAL A 57 -11.85 9.67 -10.55
N LEU A 58 -11.32 9.11 -9.46
CA LEU A 58 -10.07 8.35 -9.52
C LEU A 58 -10.16 7.14 -10.45
N VAL A 59 -11.24 6.34 -10.34
CA VAL A 59 -11.49 5.18 -11.22
C VAL A 59 -11.53 5.63 -12.68
N VAL A 60 -12.33 6.64 -13.00
CA VAL A 60 -12.49 7.15 -14.37
C VAL A 60 -11.17 7.69 -14.91
N ALA A 61 -10.46 8.52 -14.14
CA ALA A 61 -9.17 9.08 -14.57
C ALA A 61 -8.13 7.99 -14.82
N ALA A 62 -8.04 6.99 -13.94
CA ALA A 62 -7.10 5.89 -14.09
C ALA A 62 -7.41 5.04 -15.33
N GLN A 63 -8.67 4.65 -15.53
CA GLN A 63 -9.11 3.88 -16.71
C GLN A 63 -8.93 4.69 -18.01
N ALA A 64 -9.30 5.97 -18.01
CA ALA A 64 -9.11 6.85 -19.16
C ALA A 64 -7.63 7.02 -19.53
N SER A 65 -6.73 7.05 -18.53
CA SER A 65 -5.28 7.09 -18.79
C SER A 65 -4.77 5.87 -19.57
N LEU A 66 -5.39 4.70 -19.36
CA LEU A 66 -5.04 3.46 -20.05
C LEU A 66 -5.64 3.39 -21.45
N ALA A 67 -6.81 4.00 -21.66
CA ALA A 67 -7.53 3.95 -22.94
C ALA A 67 -7.07 5.02 -23.96
N VAL A 68 -6.57 6.17 -23.50
CA VAL A 68 -6.21 7.28 -24.40
C VAL A 68 -4.91 6.97 -25.17
N HIS A 69 -4.86 7.36 -26.44
CA HIS A 69 -3.76 7.00 -27.35
C HIS A 69 -2.61 8.04 -27.33
N GLY A 70 -2.88 9.29 -26.96
CA GLY A 70 -1.89 10.38 -26.93
C GLY A 70 -0.98 10.39 -25.69
N ARG A 71 0.33 10.64 -25.88
CA ARG A 71 1.33 10.68 -24.79
C ARG A 71 1.02 11.72 -23.72
N TRP A 72 0.62 12.92 -24.11
CA TRP A 72 0.35 14.02 -23.18
C TRP A 72 -0.95 13.83 -22.41
N PRO A 73 -2.11 13.54 -23.04
CA PRO A 73 -3.33 13.20 -22.30
C PRO A 73 -3.13 12.03 -21.32
N ARG A 74 -2.41 10.99 -21.74
CA ARG A 74 -2.07 9.85 -20.87
C ARG A 74 -1.26 10.29 -19.65
N ALA A 75 -0.25 11.12 -19.86
CA ALA A 75 0.61 11.63 -18.79
C ALA A 75 -0.18 12.51 -17.81
N LEU A 76 -1.03 13.42 -18.32
CA LEU A 76 -1.86 14.29 -17.49
C LEU A 76 -2.88 13.49 -16.66
N LEU A 77 -3.60 12.55 -17.28
CA LEU A 77 -4.57 11.70 -16.57
C LEU A 77 -3.88 10.80 -15.54
N THR A 78 -2.71 10.25 -15.88
CA THR A 78 -1.89 9.51 -14.92
C THR A 78 -1.51 10.40 -13.74
N ALA A 79 -0.98 11.59 -13.99
CA ALA A 79 -0.50 12.49 -12.95
C ALA A 79 -1.65 12.93 -12.05
N PHE A 80 -2.82 13.23 -12.64
CA PHE A 80 -4.03 13.53 -11.90
C PHE A 80 -4.50 12.34 -11.04
N ALA A 81 -4.57 11.13 -11.61
CA ALA A 81 -4.92 9.93 -10.86
C ALA A 81 -3.92 9.65 -9.72
N ALA A 82 -2.62 9.87 -9.95
CA ALA A 82 -1.58 9.73 -8.95
C ALA A 82 -1.78 10.74 -7.80
N ALA A 83 -1.96 12.02 -8.13
CA ALA A 83 -2.17 13.08 -7.15
C ALA A 83 -3.44 12.85 -6.31
N LEU A 84 -4.54 12.45 -6.96
CA LEU A 84 -5.80 12.16 -6.27
C LEU A 84 -5.70 10.90 -5.40
N ALA A 85 -5.04 9.84 -5.88
CA ALA A 85 -4.79 8.65 -5.07
C ALA A 85 -3.90 8.96 -3.86
N LEU A 86 -2.86 9.80 -4.03
CA LEU A 86 -2.02 10.25 -2.93
C LEU A 86 -2.83 11.09 -1.93
N ALA A 87 -3.67 12.01 -2.40
CA ALA A 87 -4.55 12.81 -1.54
C ALA A 87 -5.53 11.94 -0.74
N LEU A 88 -6.11 10.90 -1.35
CA LEU A 88 -6.94 9.91 -0.66
C LEU A 88 -6.13 9.06 0.33
N GLY A 89 -4.92 8.62 -0.03
CA GLY A 89 -4.03 7.87 0.85
C GLY A 89 -3.57 8.67 2.08
N LEU A 90 -3.28 9.95 1.89
CA LEU A 90 -2.95 10.90 2.95
C LEU A 90 -4.17 11.43 3.69
N ARG A 91 -5.39 11.05 3.27
CA ARG A 91 -6.67 11.46 3.87
C ARG A 91 -6.90 12.98 3.83
N LEU A 92 -6.43 13.63 2.76
CA LEU A 92 -6.62 15.06 2.50
C LEU A 92 -7.98 15.35 1.85
N VAL A 93 -8.62 14.34 1.29
CA VAL A 93 -9.93 14.47 0.65
C VAL A 93 -11.04 14.33 1.71
N PRO A 94 -11.95 15.32 1.84
CA PRO A 94 -13.04 15.23 2.80
C PRO A 94 -14.10 14.21 2.36
N GLY A 95 -14.93 13.81 3.32
CA GLY A 95 -16.08 12.94 3.04
C GLY A 95 -15.87 11.48 3.43
N PHE A 96 -14.88 11.17 4.26
CA PHE A 96 -14.65 9.86 4.85
C PHE A 96 -14.59 9.95 6.37
N VAL A 97 -15.13 8.93 7.05
CA VAL A 97 -15.06 8.77 8.51
C VAL A 97 -14.29 7.49 8.84
N PRO A 98 -13.29 7.53 9.75
CA PRO A 98 -12.56 6.34 10.17
C PRO A 98 -13.47 5.31 10.85
N ILE A 99 -13.25 4.04 10.54
CA ILE A 99 -13.72 2.93 11.38
C ILE A 99 -12.69 2.73 12.49
N VAL A 100 -13.05 3.09 13.72
CA VAL A 100 -12.20 2.86 14.90
C VAL A 100 -12.47 1.46 15.45
N TRP A 101 -11.46 0.59 15.42
CA TRP A 101 -11.54 -0.77 15.96
C TRP A 101 -11.06 -0.84 17.40
N VAL A 102 -9.94 -0.18 17.69
CA VAL A 102 -9.35 -0.11 19.03
C VAL A 102 -9.03 1.36 19.29
N PRO A 103 -9.66 1.99 20.29
CA PRO A 103 -9.30 3.34 20.71
C PRO A 103 -7.91 3.32 21.36
N ASP A 104 -7.31 4.51 21.51
CA ASP A 104 -5.92 4.71 21.91
C ASP A 104 -5.46 3.76 23.04
N LEU A 105 -4.70 2.73 22.66
CA LEU A 105 -4.26 1.64 23.51
C LEU A 105 -2.74 1.65 23.57
N ARG A 106 -2.17 1.65 24.78
CA ARG A 106 -0.75 1.37 24.97
C ARG A 106 -0.51 -0.13 24.83
N LEU A 107 0.08 -0.51 23.71
CA LEU A 107 0.42 -1.91 23.41
C LEU A 107 1.67 -2.39 24.12
N SER A 108 2.60 -1.48 24.39
CA SER A 108 3.86 -1.74 25.09
C SER A 108 4.03 -0.71 26.22
N PRO A 109 4.64 -1.08 27.36
CA PRO A 109 4.75 -0.18 28.53
C PRO A 109 5.46 1.14 28.23
N ASP A 110 6.46 1.11 27.36
CA ASP A 110 7.35 2.21 26.99
C ASP A 110 7.04 2.83 25.61
N ALA A 111 5.92 2.45 24.97
CA ALA A 111 5.56 2.93 23.64
C ALA A 111 4.50 4.04 23.64
N ASP A 112 4.50 4.84 22.57
CA ASP A 112 3.42 5.77 22.27
C ASP A 112 2.06 5.05 22.16
N PRO A 113 0.92 5.69 22.50
CA PRO A 113 -0.39 5.09 22.31
C PRO A 113 -0.67 4.75 20.84
N PHE A 114 -1.20 3.56 20.61
CA PHE A 114 -1.57 3.07 19.30
C PHE A 114 -3.09 3.14 19.09
N ARG A 115 -3.52 3.60 17.93
CA ARG A 115 -4.92 3.63 17.52
C ARG A 115 -5.17 2.75 16.31
N PHE A 116 -5.99 1.71 16.45
CA PHE A 116 -6.34 0.87 15.31
C PHE A 116 -7.55 1.46 14.57
N THR A 117 -7.28 2.03 13.39
CA THR A 117 -8.31 2.55 12.50
C THR A 117 -8.21 1.95 11.09
N ALA A 118 -9.36 1.73 10.48
CA ALA A 118 -9.50 1.38 9.07
C ALA A 118 -10.23 2.50 8.32
N HIS A 119 -9.82 2.75 7.09
CA HIS A 119 -10.29 3.87 6.28
C HIS A 119 -10.63 3.38 4.87
N VAL A 120 -11.75 3.84 4.31
CA VAL A 120 -12.20 3.41 2.97
C VAL A 120 -11.34 4.03 1.87
N ASP A 121 -10.94 5.28 2.04
CA ASP A 121 -10.20 6.12 1.10
C ASP A 121 -8.83 5.54 0.70
N PRO A 122 -7.83 5.34 1.59
CA PRO A 122 -6.57 4.71 1.23
C PRO A 122 -6.75 3.31 0.61
N GLY A 123 -7.69 2.51 1.11
CA GLY A 123 -7.91 1.17 0.58
C GLY A 123 -8.48 1.19 -0.84
N ALA A 124 -9.43 2.08 -1.11
CA ALA A 124 -9.98 2.28 -2.46
C ALA A 124 -8.95 2.86 -3.42
N ALA A 125 -8.15 3.85 -2.98
CA ALA A 125 -7.07 4.40 -3.77
C ALA A 125 -6.02 3.34 -4.12
N GLY A 126 -5.61 2.53 -3.14
CA GLY A 126 -4.66 1.43 -3.32
C GLY A 126 -5.18 0.38 -4.30
N LEU A 127 -6.45 0.01 -4.20
CA LEU A 127 -7.12 -0.88 -5.16
C LEU A 127 -7.04 -0.35 -6.59
N VAL A 128 -7.40 0.93 -6.81
CA VAL A 128 -7.42 1.50 -8.17
C VAL A 128 -6.00 1.56 -8.75
N LEU A 129 -5.01 1.92 -7.95
CA LEU A 129 -3.61 1.93 -8.38
C LEU A 129 -3.11 0.51 -8.70
N LEU A 130 -3.42 -0.46 -7.84
CA LEU A 130 -3.08 -1.87 -8.01
C LEU A 130 -3.68 -2.42 -9.30
N ALA A 131 -4.97 -2.17 -9.53
CA ALA A 131 -5.70 -2.70 -10.68
C ALA A 131 -5.26 -2.06 -12.01
N CYS A 132 -4.96 -0.76 -12.01
CA CYS A 132 -4.69 0.00 -13.24
C CYS A 132 -3.20 0.06 -13.62
N TYR A 133 -2.29 0.11 -12.64
CA TYR A 133 -0.88 0.43 -12.91
C TYR A 133 0.09 -0.67 -12.50
N ALA A 134 -0.22 -1.45 -11.46
CA ALA A 134 0.72 -2.42 -10.92
C ALA A 134 0.72 -3.75 -11.70
N PRO A 135 1.90 -4.21 -12.17
CA PRO A 135 2.07 -5.57 -12.68
C PRO A 135 1.89 -6.60 -11.56
N ARG A 136 1.11 -7.65 -11.82
CA ARG A 136 0.68 -8.65 -10.83
C ARG A 136 1.01 -10.08 -11.24
N CYS A 137 1.05 -10.98 -10.28
CA CYS A 137 1.20 -12.42 -10.47
C CYS A 137 -0.15 -13.06 -10.81
N LEU A 138 -0.32 -13.52 -12.05
CA LEU A 138 -1.58 -14.11 -12.53
C LEU A 138 -1.56 -15.65 -12.61
N THR A 139 -0.40 -16.27 -12.41
CA THR A 139 -0.24 -17.73 -12.50
C THR A 139 0.58 -18.25 -11.33
N ALA A 140 0.41 -19.52 -10.97
CA ALA A 140 1.19 -20.13 -9.88
C ALA A 140 2.71 -20.10 -10.16
N ALA A 141 3.11 -20.20 -11.43
CA ALA A 141 4.50 -20.08 -11.84
C ALA A 141 5.07 -18.68 -11.57
N HIS A 142 4.31 -17.61 -11.88
CA HIS A 142 4.71 -16.24 -11.55
C HIS A 142 4.88 -16.06 -10.03
N TRP A 143 3.95 -16.58 -9.24
CA TRP A 143 4.04 -16.51 -7.78
C TRP A 143 5.29 -17.20 -7.23
N ARG A 144 5.56 -18.45 -7.67
CA ARG A 144 6.75 -19.20 -7.24
C ARG A 144 8.05 -18.48 -7.61
N ALA A 145 8.18 -18.03 -8.85
CA ALA A 145 9.39 -17.32 -9.31
C ALA A 145 9.58 -15.99 -8.57
N THR A 146 8.49 -15.26 -8.33
CA THR A 146 8.51 -13.98 -7.61
C THR A 146 9.03 -14.17 -6.18
N PHE A 147 8.47 -15.13 -5.45
CA PHE A 147 8.90 -15.37 -4.06
C PHE A 147 10.27 -16.03 -3.95
N ALA A 148 10.65 -16.91 -4.89
CA ALA A 148 12.00 -17.46 -4.95
C ALA A 148 13.07 -16.36 -5.12
N SER A 149 12.77 -15.31 -5.88
CA SER A 149 13.67 -14.16 -6.09
C SER A 149 13.61 -13.12 -4.96
N ALA A 150 12.43 -12.92 -4.36
CA ALA A 150 12.19 -11.86 -3.37
C ALA A 150 12.58 -12.25 -1.95
N TRP A 151 12.51 -13.54 -1.56
CA TRP A 151 12.70 -13.93 -0.16
C TRP A 151 14.05 -13.50 0.46
N PRO A 152 15.21 -13.51 -0.24
CA PRO A 152 16.46 -13.07 0.37
C PRO A 152 16.44 -11.56 0.65
N VAL A 153 15.85 -10.78 -0.25
CA VAL A 153 15.68 -9.33 -0.08
C VAL A 153 14.73 -9.07 1.08
N MET A 154 13.67 -9.86 1.19
CA MET A 154 12.71 -9.74 2.27
C MET A 154 13.35 -9.94 3.64
N VAL A 155 14.08 -11.05 3.83
CA VAL A 155 14.80 -11.33 5.07
C VAL A 155 15.86 -10.25 5.35
N ALA A 156 16.68 -9.90 4.36
CA ALA A 156 17.72 -8.89 4.53
C ALA A 156 17.15 -7.52 4.90
N THR A 157 16.03 -7.11 4.29
CA THR A 157 15.37 -5.84 4.58
C THR A 157 14.82 -5.83 5.99
N THR A 158 14.11 -6.88 6.40
CA THR A 158 13.57 -6.99 7.76
C THR A 158 14.70 -6.96 8.80
N VAL A 159 15.75 -7.74 8.62
CA VAL A 159 16.89 -7.78 9.56
C VAL A 159 17.60 -6.42 9.62
N ALA A 160 17.89 -5.80 8.47
CA ALA A 160 18.61 -4.53 8.43
C ALA A 160 17.80 -3.39 9.07
N VAL A 161 16.51 -3.27 8.74
CA VAL A 161 15.68 -2.17 9.26
C VAL A 161 15.37 -2.36 10.74
N ILE A 162 14.95 -3.56 11.15
CA ILE A 162 14.64 -3.84 12.56
C ILE A 162 15.92 -3.78 13.42
N GLY A 163 17.04 -4.32 12.92
CA GLY A 163 18.32 -4.27 13.61
C GLY A 163 18.81 -2.83 13.79
N LEU A 164 18.69 -1.98 12.77
CA LEU A 164 19.03 -0.56 12.88
C LEU A 164 18.08 0.17 13.83
N ALA A 165 16.76 -0.05 13.71
CA ALA A 165 15.76 0.55 14.58
C ALA A 165 16.00 0.21 16.06
N TRP A 166 16.37 -1.04 16.34
CA TRP A 166 16.74 -1.47 17.69
C TRP A 166 18.07 -0.85 18.14
N GLY A 167 19.09 -0.84 17.28
CA GLY A 167 20.41 -0.28 17.59
C GLY A 167 20.39 1.21 17.91
N ILE A 168 19.44 1.97 17.35
CA ILE A 168 19.24 3.40 17.66
C ILE A 168 18.21 3.65 18.77
N GLY A 169 17.68 2.59 19.42
CA GLY A 169 16.69 2.69 20.50
C GLY A 169 15.29 3.13 20.04
N HIS A 170 14.97 3.03 18.75
CA HIS A 170 13.65 3.41 18.24
C HIS A 170 12.58 2.37 18.59
N VAL A 171 12.97 1.11 18.70
CA VAL A 171 12.13 -0.03 19.07
C VAL A 171 12.88 -0.98 20.00
N HIS A 172 12.16 -1.63 20.91
CA HIS A 172 12.70 -2.68 21.78
C HIS A 172 11.99 -4.02 21.54
N PRO A 173 12.63 -5.18 21.76
CA PRO A 173 11.94 -6.47 21.71
C PRO A 173 10.77 -6.50 22.70
N ASP A 174 9.58 -6.83 22.18
CA ASP A 174 8.35 -6.94 22.96
C ASP A 174 7.36 -7.83 22.21
N PHE A 175 7.35 -9.12 22.55
CA PHE A 175 6.50 -10.11 21.89
C PHE A 175 5.04 -10.01 22.35
N LYS A 176 4.13 -9.84 21.39
CA LYS A 176 2.70 -9.66 21.65
C LYS A 176 1.81 -10.23 20.56
N TRP A 177 0.64 -10.71 20.98
CA TRP A 177 -0.43 -11.14 20.10
C TRP A 177 -1.80 -10.72 20.66
N PRO A 178 -2.17 -9.43 20.52
CA PRO A 178 -3.46 -8.94 21.03
C PRO A 178 -4.63 -9.59 20.28
N TRP A 179 -5.83 -9.56 20.87
CA TRP A 179 -7.04 -10.18 20.30
C TRP A 179 -7.41 -9.65 18.90
N PHE A 180 -6.96 -8.45 18.53
CA PHE A 180 -7.19 -7.84 17.22
C PHE A 180 -6.01 -8.01 16.24
N ALA A 181 -4.95 -8.75 16.61
CA ALA A 181 -3.73 -8.89 15.79
C ALA A 181 -4.02 -9.34 14.36
N ALA A 182 -4.89 -10.35 14.19
CA ALA A 182 -5.25 -10.85 12.86
C ALA A 182 -5.93 -9.77 12.00
N ALA A 183 -6.85 -8.99 12.57
CA ALA A 183 -7.51 -7.89 11.86
C ALA A 183 -6.53 -6.76 11.53
N PHE A 184 -5.60 -6.47 12.43
CA PHE A 184 -4.56 -5.47 12.20
C PHE A 184 -3.59 -5.87 11.09
N LEU A 185 -3.12 -7.12 11.10
CA LEU A 185 -2.25 -7.67 10.05
C LEU A 185 -2.98 -7.72 8.70
N ALA A 186 -4.26 -8.10 8.67
CA ALA A 186 -5.07 -8.05 7.45
C ALA A 186 -5.20 -6.62 6.90
N LYS A 187 -5.44 -5.63 7.78
CA LYS A 187 -5.45 -4.21 7.40
C LYS A 187 -4.08 -3.76 6.90
N MET A 188 -2.99 -4.15 7.55
CA MET A 188 -1.64 -3.80 7.11
C MET A 188 -1.34 -4.36 5.73
N LEU A 189 -1.69 -5.62 5.48
CA LEU A 189 -1.49 -6.27 4.19
C LEU A 189 -2.35 -5.60 3.09
N LEU A 190 -3.66 -5.52 3.30
CA LEU A 190 -4.61 -5.17 2.24
C LEU A 190 -4.83 -3.66 2.07
N TRP A 191 -4.67 -2.83 3.11
CA TRP A 191 -4.81 -1.38 2.99
C TRP A 191 -3.45 -0.71 2.87
N THR A 192 -2.62 -0.85 3.90
CA THR A 192 -1.36 -0.09 4.01
C THR A 192 -0.38 -0.51 2.92
N CYS A 193 -0.02 -1.80 2.87
CA CYS A 193 0.97 -2.29 1.91
C CYS A 193 0.45 -2.13 0.47
N VAL A 194 -0.82 -2.47 0.19
CA VAL A 194 -1.36 -2.30 -1.18
C VAL A 194 -1.36 -0.83 -1.60
N MET A 195 -1.83 0.10 -0.76
CA MET A 195 -1.84 1.52 -1.13
C MET A 195 -0.44 2.05 -1.39
N GLU A 196 0.47 1.82 -0.44
CA GLU A 196 1.82 2.37 -0.52
C GLU A 196 2.61 1.70 -1.64
N GLU A 197 2.63 0.37 -1.72
CA GLU A 197 3.37 -0.32 -2.77
C GLU A 197 2.79 -0.06 -4.16
N ALA A 198 1.46 -0.02 -4.32
CA ALA A 198 0.88 0.29 -5.63
C ALA A 198 1.26 1.71 -6.10
N PHE A 199 1.36 2.68 -5.17
CA PHE A 199 1.80 4.04 -5.49
C PHE A 199 3.29 4.11 -5.79
N PHE A 200 4.14 3.70 -4.84
CA PHE A 200 5.58 3.88 -4.96
C PHE A 200 6.22 2.90 -5.95
N ARG A 201 5.78 1.63 -5.98
CA ARG A 201 6.41 0.57 -6.79
C ARG A 201 5.64 0.36 -8.08
N GLY A 202 4.34 0.11 -7.97
CA GLY A 202 3.46 -0.18 -9.10
C GLY A 202 3.28 0.99 -10.08
N LEU A 203 3.31 2.23 -9.58
CA LEU A 203 3.15 3.42 -10.39
C LEU A 203 4.47 4.16 -10.61
N LEU A 204 5.13 4.64 -9.56
CA LEU A 204 6.29 5.53 -9.70
C LEU A 204 7.54 4.77 -10.17
N GLN A 205 7.98 3.76 -9.42
CA GLN A 205 9.17 2.98 -9.77
C GLN A 205 9.02 2.29 -11.12
N GLU A 206 7.88 1.65 -11.41
CA GLU A 206 7.62 1.01 -12.70
C GLU A 206 7.75 1.99 -13.87
N ARG A 207 7.27 3.23 -13.72
CA ARG A 207 7.42 4.26 -14.76
C ARG A 207 8.87 4.69 -14.95
N LEU A 208 9.64 4.84 -13.87
CA LEU A 208 11.07 5.10 -13.96
C LEU A 208 11.77 3.94 -14.68
N MET A 209 11.47 2.70 -14.28
CA MET A 209 12.04 1.48 -14.88
C MET A 209 11.57 1.22 -16.33
N ARG A 210 10.60 1.96 -16.87
CA ARG A 210 10.25 1.96 -18.30
C ARG A 210 11.16 2.85 -19.14
N VAL A 211 11.87 3.79 -18.52
CA VAL A 211 12.92 4.57 -19.18
C VAL A 211 14.15 3.66 -19.33
N PRO A 212 14.63 3.36 -20.55
CA PRO A 212 15.71 2.38 -20.74
C PRO A 212 16.98 2.67 -19.94
N ALA A 213 17.34 3.96 -19.82
CA ALA A 213 18.50 4.40 -19.05
C ALA A 213 18.37 4.15 -17.53
N LEU A 214 17.14 4.06 -17.01
CA LEU A 214 16.85 3.84 -15.58
C LEU A 214 16.52 2.38 -15.26
N ALA A 215 16.43 1.51 -16.27
CA ALA A 215 16.05 0.12 -16.08
C ALA A 215 17.23 -0.77 -15.63
N ARG A 216 18.48 -0.28 -15.70
CA ARG A 216 19.72 -1.08 -15.54
C ARG A 216 20.86 -0.25 -14.95
N GLY A 217 21.87 -0.94 -14.43
CA GLY A 217 23.13 -0.32 -13.99
C GLY A 217 22.91 0.81 -12.96
N PRO A 218 23.66 1.92 -13.04
CA PRO A 218 23.50 3.05 -12.14
C PRO A 218 22.10 3.69 -12.17
N GLY A 219 21.44 3.67 -13.34
CA GLY A 219 20.09 4.22 -13.47
C GLY A 219 19.03 3.46 -12.67
N LEU A 220 19.24 2.15 -12.46
CA LEU A 220 18.36 1.35 -11.59
C LEU A 220 18.42 1.83 -10.13
N ALA A 221 19.58 2.29 -9.67
CA ALA A 221 19.71 2.86 -8.33
C ALA A 221 18.84 4.11 -8.17
N LEU A 222 18.71 4.94 -9.20
CA LEU A 222 17.78 6.09 -9.19
C LEU A 222 16.31 5.64 -9.22
N ALA A 223 16.00 4.64 -10.06
CA ALA A 223 14.64 4.10 -10.15
C ALA A 223 14.15 3.50 -8.82
N VAL A 224 15.05 2.93 -8.02
CA VAL A 224 14.75 2.43 -6.67
C VAL A 224 14.82 3.55 -5.62
N GLY A 225 15.87 4.36 -5.67
CA GLY A 225 16.19 5.36 -4.64
C GLY A 225 15.21 6.52 -4.58
N VAL A 226 14.72 7.01 -5.73
CA VAL A 226 13.77 8.13 -5.76
C VAL A 226 12.44 7.75 -5.08
N PRO A 227 11.76 6.65 -5.45
CA PRO A 227 10.56 6.21 -4.74
C PRO A 227 10.82 5.89 -3.26
N ALA A 228 11.98 5.32 -2.91
CA ALA A 228 12.33 5.01 -1.53
C ALA A 228 12.51 6.27 -0.67
N GLY A 229 13.17 7.30 -1.19
CA GLY A 229 13.30 8.59 -0.51
C GLY A 229 11.96 9.30 -0.33
N LEU A 230 11.10 9.29 -1.36
CA LEU A 230 9.74 9.83 -1.26
C LEU A 230 8.88 9.04 -0.26
N PHE A 231 9.04 7.72 -0.21
CA PHE A 231 8.40 6.87 0.79
C PHE A 231 8.84 7.28 2.20
N GLY A 232 10.13 7.49 2.44
CA GLY A 232 10.62 7.99 3.72
C GLY A 232 10.05 9.37 4.08
N LEU A 233 10.05 10.32 3.15
CA LEU A 233 9.52 11.66 3.35
C LEU A 233 8.01 11.66 3.65
N ALA A 234 7.24 10.74 3.06
CA ALA A 234 5.82 10.58 3.37
C ALA A 234 5.58 10.18 4.85
N HIS A 235 6.60 9.67 5.52
CA HIS A 235 6.57 9.26 6.93
C HIS A 235 7.18 10.31 7.88
N ALA A 236 7.43 11.54 7.42
CA ALA A 236 8.04 12.60 8.22
C ALA A 236 7.31 12.92 9.53
N ALA A 237 6.00 12.67 9.62
CA ALA A 237 5.24 12.82 10.86
C ALA A 237 5.74 11.91 12.01
N GLY A 238 6.47 10.83 11.71
CA GLY A 238 7.11 9.96 12.70
C GLY A 238 8.49 10.42 13.18
N GLY A 239 9.02 11.52 12.64
CA GLY A 239 10.34 12.07 12.94
C GLY A 239 11.45 11.59 11.99
N TRP A 240 12.60 12.28 11.99
CA TRP A 240 13.69 12.05 11.03
C TRP A 240 14.34 10.66 11.13
N ALA A 241 14.43 10.09 12.33
CA ALA A 241 14.89 8.71 12.50
C ALA A 241 13.96 7.73 11.75
N TYR A 242 12.64 7.94 11.85
CA TYR A 242 11.66 7.13 11.15
C TYR A 242 11.69 7.37 9.63
N VAL A 243 11.95 8.59 9.16
CA VAL A 243 12.19 8.88 7.73
C VAL A 243 13.37 8.05 7.20
N GLY A 244 14.47 7.97 7.95
CA GLY A 244 15.63 7.16 7.59
C GLY A 244 15.31 5.67 7.52
N LEU A 245 14.65 5.13 8.55
CA LEU A 245 14.21 3.74 8.61
C LEU A 245 13.23 3.39 7.47
N ALA A 246 12.23 4.24 7.24
CA ALA A 246 11.26 4.09 6.17
C ALA A 246 11.92 4.17 4.78
N THR A 247 12.91 5.06 4.60
CA THR A 247 13.70 5.11 3.36
C THR A 247 14.47 3.81 3.13
N LEU A 248 15.15 3.29 4.16
CA LEU A 248 15.89 2.03 4.08
C LEU A 248 14.97 0.84 3.76
N ALA A 249 13.83 0.75 4.46
CA ALA A 249 12.80 -0.23 4.16
C ALA A 249 12.32 -0.08 2.72
N GLY A 250 12.10 1.16 2.28
CA GLY A 250 11.63 1.48 0.96
C GLY A 250 12.60 1.09 -0.16
N VAL A 251 13.91 1.16 0.09
CA VAL A 251 14.95 0.63 -0.80
C VAL A 251 14.81 -0.89 -0.92
N GLY A 252 14.65 -1.61 0.19
CA GLY A 252 14.42 -3.06 0.20
C GLY A 252 13.20 -3.48 -0.64
N TYR A 253 12.07 -2.79 -0.43
CA TYR A 253 10.83 -3.05 -1.19
C TYR A 253 11.04 -2.77 -2.68
N GLY A 254 11.76 -1.69 -3.01
CA GLY A 254 12.10 -1.32 -4.37
C GLY A 254 13.06 -2.31 -5.04
N ILE A 255 14.03 -2.87 -4.33
CA ILE A 255 14.91 -3.93 -4.85
C ILE A 255 14.10 -5.21 -5.13
N ALA A 256 13.23 -5.62 -4.20
CA ALA A 256 12.37 -6.80 -4.39
C ALA A 256 11.47 -6.63 -5.62
N TYR A 257 10.91 -5.43 -5.80
CA TYR A 257 10.16 -5.09 -7.01
C TYR A 257 11.05 -5.09 -8.26
N ALA A 258 12.23 -4.49 -8.21
CA ALA A 258 13.12 -4.38 -9.37
C ALA A 258 13.55 -5.74 -9.93
N ARG A 259 13.75 -6.74 -9.05
CA ARG A 259 14.12 -8.11 -9.43
C ARG A 259 13.01 -8.91 -10.08
N THR A 260 11.75 -8.59 -9.77
CA THR A 260 10.60 -9.43 -10.15
C THR A 260 9.66 -8.73 -11.13
N ARG A 261 9.60 -7.40 -11.09
CA ARG A 261 8.54 -6.56 -11.65
C ARG A 261 7.14 -7.07 -11.32
N ARG A 262 6.96 -7.53 -10.08
CA ARG A 262 5.68 -8.03 -9.55
C ARG A 262 5.42 -7.35 -8.22
N ILE A 263 4.25 -6.73 -8.10
CA ILE A 263 3.90 -5.91 -6.93
C ILE A 263 3.88 -6.73 -5.64
N GLU A 264 3.61 -8.02 -5.76
CA GLU A 264 3.54 -8.98 -4.65
C GLU A 264 4.87 -9.10 -3.90
N ALA A 265 6.02 -8.97 -4.59
CA ALA A 265 7.33 -9.00 -3.96
C ALA A 265 7.52 -7.82 -2.99
N ALA A 266 7.08 -6.63 -3.38
CA ALA A 266 7.16 -5.43 -2.56
C ALA A 266 6.14 -5.48 -1.42
N ILE A 267 4.89 -5.87 -1.70
CA ILE A 267 3.82 -6.02 -0.70
C ILE A 267 4.25 -7.02 0.37
N ALA A 268 4.79 -8.17 -0.01
CA ALA A 268 5.22 -9.18 0.95
C ALA A 268 6.42 -8.71 1.78
N THR A 269 7.40 -8.06 1.16
CA THR A 269 8.58 -7.55 1.89
C THR A 269 8.17 -6.52 2.93
N HIS A 270 7.29 -5.59 2.53
CA HIS A 270 6.76 -4.58 3.43
C HIS A 270 5.90 -5.20 4.54
N PHE A 271 4.98 -6.09 4.18
CA PHE A 271 4.12 -6.76 5.15
C PHE A 271 4.91 -7.55 6.19
N VAL A 272 5.93 -8.32 5.78
CA VAL A 272 6.75 -9.11 6.71
C VAL A 272 7.52 -8.21 7.67
N LEU A 273 8.12 -7.11 7.19
CA LEU A 273 8.76 -6.13 8.06
C LEU A 273 7.76 -5.58 9.09
N ASN A 274 6.58 -5.13 8.65
CA ASN A 274 5.56 -4.57 9.54
C ASN A 274 5.01 -5.61 10.52
N ALA A 275 4.85 -6.86 10.09
CA ALA A 275 4.37 -7.94 10.93
C ALA A 275 5.40 -8.29 12.03
N VAL A 276 6.69 -8.38 11.67
CA VAL A 276 7.76 -8.59 12.66
C VAL A 276 7.83 -7.43 13.64
N HIS A 277 7.78 -6.19 13.15
CA HIS A 277 7.75 -5.01 14.02
C HIS A 277 6.57 -5.08 15.00
N PHE A 278 5.35 -5.28 14.51
CA PHE A 278 4.15 -5.29 15.35
C PHE A 278 4.13 -6.43 16.37
N VAL A 279 4.52 -7.65 15.96
CA VAL A 279 4.42 -8.85 16.81
C VAL A 279 5.58 -8.97 17.78
N ALA A 280 6.81 -8.62 17.37
CA ALA A 280 8.02 -8.93 18.14
C ALA A 280 8.69 -7.71 18.78
N PHE A 281 8.26 -6.49 18.48
CA PHE A 281 8.87 -5.25 18.98
C PHE A 281 7.82 -4.27 19.50
N THR A 282 8.24 -3.30 20.32
CA THR A 282 7.41 -2.19 20.80
C THR A 282 6.70 -1.50 19.65
N TYR A 283 5.41 -1.19 19.80
CA TYR A 283 4.60 -0.61 18.73
C TYR A 283 3.79 0.60 19.22
N PRO A 284 3.75 1.73 18.49
CA PRO A 284 4.34 1.96 17.17
C PRO A 284 5.83 2.33 17.19
N ARG A 285 6.33 2.80 18.35
CA ARG A 285 7.73 3.14 18.63
C ARG A 285 7.88 3.40 20.13
N VAL A 286 9.11 3.38 20.64
CA VAL A 286 9.40 3.84 22.01
C VAL A 286 9.05 5.32 22.15
N ALA A 287 8.40 5.69 23.25
CA ALA A 287 8.02 7.06 23.53
C ALA A 287 9.27 7.94 23.64
N ALA A 288 9.23 9.14 23.04
CA ALA A 288 10.28 10.12 23.27
C ALA A 288 10.20 10.58 24.73
N GLY A 289 11.23 10.26 25.51
CA GLY A 289 11.39 10.73 26.89
C GLY A 289 11.62 12.22 27.00
#